data_AF-A0A2U1W2M6-F1
#
_entry.id   AF-A0A2U1W2M6-F1
#
_cell.length_a   1.000
_cell.length_b   1.000
_cell.length_c   1.000
_cell.angle_alpha   90.00
_cell.angle_beta   90.00
_cell.angle_gamma   90.00
#
_symmetry.space_group_name_H-M   'P 1'
#
loop_
_entity.id
_entity.type
_entity.pdbx_description
1 polymer ?
#
loop_
_entity_poly.entity_id
_entity_poly.type
_entity_poly.pdbx_seq_one_letter_code
_entity_poly.pdbx_strand_id
1 'polypeptide(L)'
;MFNPLITATAGWSEAVEERAKRFLAFRMGGENGIPVTMATLLERAGQDPVSTARYLMIVPPLAAQRELIGMIGAFRIDGEPCPDSVAAAHAALSYAGRAVTMNEIHPERRWLAAVLCALFGGKRQPH
;
A
#
# COMPACT_ATOMS: atom_id res chain seq x y z
N MET A 1 -3.30 -2.70 -27.61
CA MET A 1 -3.44 -3.99 -26.89
C MET A 1 -2.23 -4.17 -26.00
N PHE A 2 -2.36 -3.91 -24.70
CA PHE A 2 -1.33 -4.25 -23.71
C PHE A 2 -1.42 -5.75 -23.44
N ASN A 3 -0.34 -6.48 -23.69
CA ASN A 3 -0.28 -7.92 -23.44
C ASN A 3 0.20 -8.16 -22.00
N PRO A 4 -0.66 -8.64 -21.07
CA PRO A 4 -0.35 -8.69 -19.64
C PRO A 4 0.70 -9.75 -19.26
N LEU A 5 1.11 -10.61 -20.20
CA LEU A 5 2.05 -11.70 -19.93
C LEU A 5 3.53 -11.32 -20.13
N ILE A 6 3.83 -10.26 -20.91
CA ILE A 6 5.23 -9.80 -21.10
C ILE A 6 5.74 -9.05 -19.86
N THR A 7 4.83 -8.49 -19.06
CA THR A 7 5.15 -7.82 -17.79
C THR A 7 5.50 -8.80 -16.66
N ALA A 8 5.25 -10.10 -16.85
CA ALA A 8 5.55 -11.12 -15.83
C ALA A 8 7.03 -11.59 -15.84
N THR A 9 7.79 -11.34 -16.92
CA THR A 9 9.22 -11.70 -17.04
C THR A 9 10.16 -10.53 -17.27
N ALA A 10 9.63 -9.32 -17.52
CA ALA A 10 10.43 -8.11 -17.42
C ALA A 10 10.64 -7.87 -15.92
N GLY A 11 11.90 -7.95 -15.46
CA GLY A 11 12.24 -7.67 -14.07
C GLY A 11 11.49 -6.44 -13.57
N TRP A 12 10.91 -6.54 -12.38
CA TRP A 12 10.12 -5.47 -11.80
C TRP A 12 10.89 -4.15 -11.89
N SER A 13 10.17 -3.04 -12.10
CA SER A 13 10.84 -1.75 -12.15
C SER A 13 11.64 -1.54 -10.85
N GLU A 14 12.80 -0.90 -10.97
CA GLU A 14 13.65 -0.60 -9.81
C GLU A 14 12.87 0.13 -8.70
N ALA A 15 11.92 0.98 -9.10
CA ALA A 15 10.99 1.63 -8.18
C ALA A 15 10.08 0.65 -7.43
N VAL A 16 9.60 -0.43 -8.05
CA VAL A 16 8.82 -1.48 -7.38
C VAL A 16 9.70 -2.26 -6.40
N GLU A 17 10.91 -2.63 -6.81
CA GLU A 17 11.86 -3.34 -5.94
C GLU A 17 12.23 -2.53 -4.70
N GLU A 18 12.55 -1.24 -4.86
CA GLU A 18 12.90 -0.38 -3.73
C GLU A 18 11.72 -0.16 -2.77
N ARG A 19 10.49 -0.03 -3.29
CA ARG A 19 9.31 0.05 -2.44
C ARG A 19 9.01 -1.27 -1.74
N ALA A 20 9.18 -2.41 -2.41
CA ALA A 20 9.02 -3.73 -1.83
C ALA A 20 10.02 -3.98 -0.69
N LYS A 21 11.30 -3.60 -0.88
CA LYS A 21 12.31 -3.66 0.20
C LYS A 21 11.92 -2.81 1.41
N ARG A 22 11.49 -1.57 1.19
CA ARG A 22 11.02 -0.69 2.28
C ARG A 22 9.82 -1.27 3.00
N PHE A 23 8.85 -1.80 2.24
CA PHE A 23 7.67 -2.47 2.81
C PHE A 23 8.07 -3.63 3.73
N LEU A 24 8.98 -4.50 3.27
CA LEU A 24 9.45 -5.65 4.04
C LEU A 24 10.21 -5.26 5.31
N ALA A 25 10.93 -4.14 5.28
CA ALA A 25 11.62 -3.58 6.43
C ALA A 25 10.70 -2.89 7.44
N PHE A 26 9.42 -2.67 7.12
CA PHE A 26 8.48 -2.01 8.01
C PHE A 26 8.30 -2.82 9.31
N ARG A 27 8.53 -2.17 10.44
CA ARG A 27 8.40 -2.78 11.77
C ARG A 27 6.94 -2.72 12.22
N MET A 28 6.34 -3.89 12.40
CA MET A 28 4.99 -4.06 12.94
C MET A 28 4.97 -4.00 14.46
N GLY A 29 6.05 -4.44 15.10
CA GLY A 29 6.15 -4.46 16.56
C GLY A 29 7.42 -5.13 17.04
N GLY A 30 7.33 -5.79 18.18
CA GLY A 30 8.39 -6.66 18.67
C GLY A 30 7.81 -7.77 19.54
N GLU A 31 8.47 -8.92 19.50
CA GLU A 31 8.11 -10.13 20.24
C GLU A 31 9.35 -10.58 20.99
N ASN A 32 9.26 -10.69 22.32
CA ASN A 32 10.39 -11.06 23.19
C ASN A 32 11.70 -10.26 22.92
N GLY A 33 11.56 -8.96 22.60
CA GLY A 33 12.69 -8.08 22.27
C GLY A 33 13.19 -8.16 20.83
N ILE A 34 12.66 -9.07 20.01
CA ILE A 34 12.99 -9.21 18.59
C ILE A 34 12.02 -8.36 17.75
N PRO A 35 12.51 -7.49 16.85
CA PRO A 35 11.61 -6.72 16.00
C PRO A 35 10.86 -7.64 15.03
N VAL A 36 9.53 -7.56 15.05
CA VAL A 36 8.68 -8.24 14.07
C VAL A 36 8.49 -7.29 12.90
N THR A 37 9.00 -7.67 11.74
CA THR A 37 8.86 -6.91 10.50
C THR A 37 7.72 -7.48 9.65
N MET A 38 7.34 -6.74 8.61
CA MET A 38 6.38 -7.24 7.62
C MET A 38 6.90 -8.48 6.90
N ALA A 39 8.22 -8.59 6.67
CA ALA A 39 8.82 -9.81 6.15
C ALA A 39 8.54 -11.01 7.04
N THR A 40 8.85 -10.90 8.35
CA THR A 40 8.60 -11.97 9.32
C THR A 40 7.12 -12.35 9.40
N LEU A 41 6.24 -11.35 9.32
CA LEU A 41 4.80 -11.58 9.33
C LEU A 41 4.35 -12.39 8.09
N LEU A 42 4.84 -12.03 6.91
CA LEU A 42 4.53 -12.75 5.67
C LEU A 42 5.13 -14.16 5.64
N GLU A 43 6.33 -14.37 6.16
CA GLU A 43 6.91 -15.71 6.29
C GLU A 43 6.06 -16.60 7.20
N ARG A 44 5.62 -16.07 8.34
CA ARG A 44 4.72 -16.78 9.27
C ARG A 44 3.35 -17.05 8.67
N ALA A 45 2.94 -16.26 7.67
CA ALA A 45 1.74 -16.47 6.88
C ALA A 45 1.84 -17.65 5.88
N GLY A 46 3.04 -18.23 5.72
CA GLY A 46 3.33 -19.14 4.62
C GLY A 46 3.32 -18.45 3.25
N GLN A 47 3.47 -17.12 3.22
CA GLN A 47 3.58 -16.34 2.00
C GLN A 47 5.06 -16.08 1.69
N ASP A 48 5.39 -16.03 0.40
CA ASP A 48 6.72 -15.56 -0.01
C ASP A 48 6.79 -14.03 0.18
N PRO A 49 7.63 -13.50 1.08
CA PRO A 49 7.59 -12.09 1.44
C PRO A 49 7.89 -11.19 0.25
N VAL A 50 8.85 -11.57 -0.57
CA VAL A 50 9.32 -10.77 -1.70
C VAL A 50 8.26 -10.71 -2.80
N SER A 51 7.69 -11.85 -3.19
CA SER A 51 6.61 -11.96 -4.16
C SER A 51 5.38 -11.20 -3.70
N THR A 52 4.96 -11.37 -2.44
CA THR A 52 3.80 -10.67 -1.89
C THR A 52 4.03 -9.17 -1.80
N ALA A 53 5.22 -8.72 -1.38
CA ALA A 53 5.56 -7.31 -1.38
C ALA A 53 5.50 -6.70 -2.78
N ARG A 54 6.08 -7.37 -3.79
CA ARG A 54 6.02 -6.94 -5.20
C ARG A 54 4.58 -6.87 -5.71
N TYR A 55 3.78 -7.89 -5.42
CA TYR A 55 2.36 -7.92 -5.74
C TYR A 55 1.62 -6.71 -5.14
N LEU A 56 1.83 -6.45 -3.84
CA LEU A 56 1.25 -5.29 -3.16
C LEU A 56 1.76 -3.95 -3.68
N MET A 57 2.87 -3.91 -4.42
CA MET A 57 3.37 -2.69 -5.08
C MET A 57 2.75 -2.46 -6.47
N ILE A 58 2.14 -3.47 -7.10
CA ILE A 58 1.56 -3.36 -8.45
C ILE A 58 0.04 -3.23 -8.48
N VAL A 59 -0.69 -3.88 -7.57
CA VAL A 59 -2.17 -3.86 -7.59
C VAL A 59 -2.72 -2.50 -7.17
N PRO A 60 -3.95 -2.08 -7.51
CA PRO A 60 -4.46 -0.78 -7.11
C PRO A 60 -4.30 -0.49 -5.59
N PRO A 61 -3.96 0.74 -5.15
CA PRO A 61 -3.63 1.02 -3.74
C PRO A 61 -4.72 0.59 -2.75
N LEU A 62 -5.99 0.77 -3.10
CA LEU A 62 -7.13 0.28 -2.32
C LEU A 62 -7.22 -1.25 -2.23
N ALA A 63 -6.90 -1.94 -3.32
CA ALA A 63 -6.87 -3.40 -3.34
C ALA A 63 -5.72 -3.90 -2.45
N ALA A 64 -4.52 -3.31 -2.59
CA ALA A 64 -3.38 -3.62 -1.73
C ALA A 64 -3.70 -3.38 -0.25
N GLN A 65 -4.39 -2.29 0.08
CA GLN A 65 -4.78 -2.01 1.46
C GLN A 65 -5.77 -3.07 1.98
N ARG A 66 -6.80 -3.41 1.22
CA ARG A 66 -7.78 -4.44 1.62
C ARG A 66 -7.15 -5.80 1.83
N GLU A 67 -6.30 -6.21 0.89
CA GLU A 67 -5.59 -7.49 0.99
C GLU A 67 -4.65 -7.51 2.20
N LEU A 68 -3.90 -6.43 2.42
CA LEU A 68 -2.99 -6.34 3.55
C LEU A 68 -3.73 -6.30 4.90
N ILE A 69 -4.90 -5.66 4.99
CA ILE A 69 -5.76 -5.70 6.18
C ILE A 69 -6.18 -7.14 6.49
N GLY A 70 -6.61 -7.89 5.46
CA GLY A 70 -6.99 -9.29 5.60
C GLY A 70 -5.84 -10.15 6.11
N MET A 71 -4.62 -9.92 5.59
CA MET A 71 -3.41 -10.57 6.07
C MET A 71 -3.15 -10.21 7.53
N ILE A 72 -2.97 -8.93 7.86
CA ILE A 72 -2.62 -8.46 9.22
C ILE A 72 -3.66 -8.89 10.26
N GLY A 73 -4.95 -8.83 9.92
CA GLY A 73 -6.04 -9.21 10.82
C GLY A 73 -6.07 -10.69 11.19
N ALA A 74 -5.43 -11.56 10.41
CA ALA A 74 -5.29 -12.98 10.72
C ALA A 74 -4.10 -13.28 11.65
N PHE A 75 -3.20 -12.31 11.88
CA PHE A 75 -1.98 -12.54 12.67
C PHE A 75 -2.11 -12.14 14.13
N ARG A 76 -1.31 -12.87 14.91
CA ARG A 76 -1.08 -12.60 16.32
C ARG A 76 0.41 -12.41 16.56
N ILE A 77 0.76 -11.38 17.32
CA ILE A 77 2.12 -11.16 17.84
C ILE A 77 2.02 -11.42 19.35
N ASP A 78 2.84 -12.32 19.89
CA ASP A 78 2.72 -12.77 21.29
C ASP A 78 1.31 -13.30 21.65
N GLY A 79 0.58 -13.87 20.68
CA GLY A 79 -0.80 -14.35 20.88
C GLY A 79 -1.87 -13.26 20.84
N GLU A 80 -1.50 -11.99 20.79
CA GLU A 80 -2.42 -10.86 20.70
C GLU A 80 -2.69 -10.48 19.24
N PRO A 81 -3.96 -10.28 18.85
CA PRO A 81 -4.27 -9.80 17.51
C PRO A 81 -3.72 -8.38 17.31
N CYS A 82 -3.49 -8.00 16.05
CA CYS A 82 -3.16 -6.61 15.75
C CYS A 82 -4.30 -5.69 16.21
N PRO A 83 -4.06 -4.71 17.11
CA PRO A 83 -5.11 -3.89 17.69
C PRO A 83 -5.79 -2.97 16.66
N ASP A 84 -5.08 -2.60 15.61
CA ASP A 84 -5.63 -1.87 14.46
C ASP A 84 -4.93 -2.29 13.16
N SER A 85 -5.50 -3.31 12.50
CA SER A 85 -4.99 -3.83 11.23
C SER A 85 -5.11 -2.82 10.08
N VAL A 86 -6.06 -1.88 10.15
CA VAL A 86 -6.29 -0.85 9.13
C VAL A 86 -5.20 0.22 9.20
N ALA A 87 -4.94 0.74 10.41
CA ALA A 87 -3.87 1.71 10.62
C ALA A 87 -2.50 1.10 10.31
N ALA A 88 -2.26 -0.16 10.70
CA ALA A 88 -1.01 -0.84 10.41
C ALA A 88 -0.80 -1.06 8.90
N ALA A 89 -1.83 -1.50 8.17
CA ALA A 89 -1.77 -1.64 6.72
C ALA A 89 -1.49 -0.30 6.03
N HIS A 90 -2.18 0.76 6.46
CA HIS A 90 -1.98 2.10 5.93
C HIS A 90 -0.57 2.62 6.21
N ALA A 91 -0.04 2.43 7.42
CA ALA A 91 1.30 2.84 7.80
C ALA A 91 2.37 2.08 7.00
N ALA A 92 2.23 0.76 6.83
CA ALA A 92 3.15 -0.05 6.06
C ALA A 92 3.21 0.35 4.58
N LEU A 93 2.04 0.54 3.95
CA LEU A 93 1.97 0.98 2.55
C LEU A 93 2.45 2.43 2.39
N SER A 94 2.16 3.31 3.33
CA SER A 94 2.67 4.68 3.33
C SER A 94 4.19 4.73 3.47
N TYR A 95 4.76 3.90 4.35
CA TYR A 95 6.22 3.76 4.52
C TYR A 95 6.90 3.24 3.24
N ALA A 96 6.23 2.35 2.52
CA ALA A 96 6.66 1.91 1.20
C ALA A 96 6.50 2.98 0.10
N GLY A 97 6.03 4.19 0.42
CA GLY A 97 5.80 5.26 -0.56
C GLY A 97 4.54 5.07 -1.41
N ARG A 98 3.54 4.37 -0.85
CA ARG A 98 2.27 4.01 -1.49
C ARG A 98 1.07 4.46 -0.67
N ALA A 99 1.18 5.63 -0.03
CA ALA A 99 0.11 6.19 0.79
C ALA A 99 -1.19 6.29 -0.04
N VAL A 100 -2.26 5.66 0.45
CA VAL A 100 -3.59 5.80 -0.16
C VAL A 100 -4.11 7.18 0.23
N THR A 101 -4.07 8.12 -0.71
CA THR A 101 -4.62 9.47 -0.47
C THR A 101 -6.14 9.45 -0.63
N MET A 102 -6.87 10.33 0.06
CA MET A 102 -8.34 10.51 -0.15
C MET A 102 -8.70 10.73 -1.63
N ASN A 103 -7.75 11.23 -2.42
CA ASN A 103 -7.89 11.47 -3.85
C ASN A 103 -7.98 10.17 -4.69
N GLU A 104 -7.49 9.04 -4.15
CA GLU A 104 -7.55 7.72 -4.77
C GLU A 104 -8.79 6.92 -4.33
N ILE A 105 -9.46 7.35 -3.26
CA ILE A 105 -10.69 6.74 -2.74
C ILE A 105 -11.91 7.12 -3.59
N HIS A 106 -11.88 8.30 -4.20
CA HIS A 106 -12.95 8.82 -5.06
C HIS A 106 -12.37 9.45 -6.33
N PRO A 107 -11.97 8.65 -7.34
CA PRO A 107 -11.49 9.21 -8.62
C PRO A 107 -12.53 10.14 -9.27
N GLU A 108 -13.82 9.94 -8.99
CA GLU A 108 -14.92 10.82 -9.42
C GLU A 108 -14.84 12.24 -8.80
N ARG A 109 -14.24 12.39 -7.61
CA ARG A 109 -14.04 13.70 -6.97
C ARG A 109 -12.96 14.51 -7.64
N ARG A 110 -12.03 13.91 -8.40
CA ARG A 110 -11.06 14.64 -9.21
C ARG A 110 -11.76 15.42 -10.33
N TRP A 111 -12.77 14.82 -10.96
CA TRP A 111 -13.61 15.52 -11.94
C TRP A 111 -14.45 16.60 -11.26
N LEU A 112 -15.09 16.30 -10.12
CA LEU A 112 -15.88 17.29 -9.39
C LEU A 112 -15.04 18.46 -8.86
N ALA A 113 -13.84 18.22 -8.34
CA ALA A 113 -12.92 19.27 -7.90
C ALA A 113 -12.41 20.10 -9.08
N ALA A 114 -12.10 19.48 -10.23
CA ALA A 114 -11.73 20.20 -11.45
C ALA A 114 -12.89 21.04 -12.00
N VAL A 115 -14.13 20.50 -11.97
CA VAL A 115 -15.35 21.20 -12.36
C VAL A 115 -15.65 22.34 -11.40
N LEU A 116 -15.54 22.14 -10.09
CA LEU A 116 -15.72 23.19 -9.09
C LEU A 116 -14.63 24.27 -9.22
N CYS A 117 -13.37 23.91 -9.44
CA CYS A 117 -12.31 24.89 -9.74
C CYS A 117 -12.54 25.63 -11.06
N ALA A 118 -13.09 24.98 -12.09
CA ALA A 118 -13.44 25.65 -13.35
C ALA A 118 -14.64 26.60 -13.17
N LEU A 119 -15.64 26.20 -12.38
CA LEU A 119 -16.85 26.98 -12.11
C LEU A 119 -16.60 28.14 -11.13
N PHE A 120 -15.71 27.97 -10.15
CA PHE A 120 -15.48 28.94 -9.07
C PHE A 120 -14.10 29.63 -9.13
N GLY A 121 -13.13 29.11 -9.89
CA GLY A 121 -11.79 29.71 -10.07
C GLY A 121 -11.67 30.66 -11.28
N GLY A 122 -12.73 30.82 -12.06
CA GLY A 122 -12.81 31.69 -13.24
C GLY A 122 -13.06 33.17 -12.97
N LYS A 123 -12.66 33.71 -11.81
CA LYS A 123 -12.63 35.17 -11.57
C LYS A 123 -11.25 35.64 -11.15
N ARG A 124 -10.30 35.58 -12.10
CA ARG A 124 -9.31 36.66 -12.20
C ARG A 124 -10.05 37.86 -12.80
N GLN A 125 -10.40 38.85 -11.99
CA GLN A 125 -10.64 40.19 -12.47
C GLN A 125 -9.26 40.88 -12.58
N PRO A 126 -8.81 41.28 -13.79
CA PRO A 126 -7.79 42.31 -13.90
C PRO A 126 -8.48 43.65 -13.63
N HIS A 127 -7.94 44.42 -12.68
CA HIS A 127 -7.70 45.86 -12.73
C HIS A 127 -7.21 46.33 -11.36
#